data_AF-A0A168JSD9-F1
#
_entry.id   AF-A0A168JSD9-F1
#
_cell.length_a   1.000
_cell.length_b   1.000
_cell.length_c   1.000
_cell.angle_alpha   90.00
_cell.angle_beta   90.00
_cell.angle_gamma   90.00
#
_symmetry.space_group_name_H-M   'P 1'
#
loop_
_entity.id
_entity.type
_entity.pdbx_description
1 polymer ?
#
loop_
_entity_poly.entity_id
_entity_poly.type
_entity_poly.pdbx_seq_one_letter_code
_entity_poly.pdbx_strand_id
1 'polypeptide(L)'
;MIDYLISLIPDAVVGKHASSGFDILVGDDALCLNKQCYANISFLYKQKFMTFALPKLLKNFNASTEDEKLNFLIAIAYLLKNVPRSILIDELPPLVPLLIESMSFPDTVLKLSTLDLFQFSLQEATDIMATHIITLLPAFISLIGPAEKSMKVRISALKCIDLISTKISRDNVLPYVKDTLKAIAIALDDKKRLVRKQAVECRESWYLIGSK
;
A
#
# COMPACT_ATOMS: atom_id res chain seq x y z
N MET A 1 -21.70 -12.71 -12.03
CA MET A 1 -20.43 -12.55 -12.77
C MET A 1 -19.28 -12.20 -11.84
N ILE A 2 -19.36 -11.12 -11.05
CA ILE A 2 -18.30 -10.77 -10.10
C ILE A 2 -18.09 -11.85 -9.03
N ASP A 3 -19.18 -12.42 -8.50
CA ASP A 3 -19.09 -13.54 -7.54
C ASP A 3 -18.40 -14.78 -8.13
N TYR A 4 -18.61 -15.04 -9.42
CA TYR A 4 -17.94 -16.13 -10.13
C TYR A 4 -16.44 -15.85 -10.28
N LEU A 5 -16.08 -14.61 -10.62
CA LEU A 5 -14.68 -14.20 -10.71
C LEU A 5 -13.98 -14.28 -9.33
N ILE A 6 -14.66 -13.88 -8.25
CA ILE A 6 -14.17 -14.04 -6.87
C ILE A 6 -13.96 -15.51 -6.52
N SER A 7 -14.84 -16.41 -6.97
CA SER A 7 -14.70 -17.85 -6.74
C SER A 7 -13.53 -18.50 -7.49
N LEU A 8 -12.99 -17.84 -8.52
CA LEU A 8 -11.85 -18.32 -9.32
C LEU A 8 -10.49 -17.83 -8.78
N ILE A 9 -10.47 -16.90 -7.81
CA ILE A 9 -9.24 -16.38 -7.21
C ILE A 9 -8.42 -17.45 -6.46
N PRO A 10 -9.03 -18.43 -5.75
CA PRO A 10 -8.29 -19.50 -5.10
C PRO A 10 -7.62 -20.50 -6.05
N ASP A 11 -7.99 -20.50 -7.34
CA ASP A 11 -7.44 -21.45 -8.31
C ASP A 11 -5.94 -21.16 -8.58
N ALA A 12 -5.11 -22.20 -8.54
CA ALA A 12 -3.66 -22.07 -8.73
C ALA A 12 -3.25 -21.60 -10.14
N VAL A 13 -4.06 -21.87 -11.16
CA VAL A 13 -3.77 -21.54 -12.57
C VAL A 13 -4.49 -20.27 -12.99
N VAL A 14 -5.78 -20.17 -12.64
CA VAL A 14 -6.65 -19.07 -13.07
C VAL A 14 -6.62 -17.91 -12.09
N GLY A 15 -6.25 -18.14 -10.82
CA GLY A 15 -6.33 -17.14 -9.75
C GLY A 15 -5.56 -15.86 -10.05
N LYS A 16 -4.33 -15.96 -10.56
CA LYS A 16 -3.54 -14.77 -10.94
C LYS A 16 -4.20 -13.96 -12.06
N HIS A 17 -4.81 -14.63 -13.04
CA HIS A 17 -5.55 -13.98 -14.13
C HIS A 17 -6.86 -13.37 -13.64
N ALA A 18 -7.59 -14.07 -12.76
CA ALA A 18 -8.79 -13.57 -12.12
C ALA A 18 -8.48 -12.30 -11.31
N SER A 19 -7.40 -12.30 -10.52
CA SER A 19 -6.95 -11.12 -9.77
C SER A 19 -6.57 -9.95 -10.68
N SER A 20 -5.87 -10.21 -11.79
CA SER A 20 -5.52 -9.16 -12.77
C SER A 20 -6.77 -8.61 -13.49
N GLY A 21 -7.84 -9.40 -13.57
CA GLY A 21 -9.12 -8.96 -14.11
C GLY A 21 -9.74 -7.79 -13.34
N PHE A 22 -9.41 -7.61 -12.05
CA PHE A 22 -9.85 -6.43 -11.29
C PHE A 22 -9.24 -5.12 -11.82
N ASP A 23 -8.02 -5.15 -12.35
CA ASP A 23 -7.42 -3.96 -12.99
C ASP A 23 -8.18 -3.60 -14.27
N ILE A 24 -8.60 -4.60 -15.04
CA ILE A 24 -9.38 -4.41 -16.27
C ILE A 24 -10.80 -3.90 -15.97
N LEU A 25 -11.44 -4.42 -14.92
CA LEU A 25 -12.82 -4.06 -14.57
C LEU A 25 -12.95 -2.64 -13.99
N VAL A 26 -11.94 -2.18 -13.24
CA VAL A 26 -11.98 -0.89 -12.53
C VAL A 26 -11.10 0.17 -13.20
N GLY A 27 -10.07 -0.25 -13.91
CA GLY A 27 -9.19 0.62 -14.69
C GLY A 27 -9.91 1.26 -15.88
N ASP A 28 -9.44 2.44 -16.27
CA ASP A 28 -9.94 3.15 -17.44
C ASP A 28 -9.12 2.73 -18.67
N ASP A 29 -9.78 2.26 -19.74
CA ASP A 29 -9.13 1.91 -21.00
C ASP A 29 -9.31 3.04 -22.05
N ALA A 30 -8.22 3.40 -22.72
CA ALA A 30 -8.23 4.38 -23.80
C ALA A 30 -8.81 3.82 -25.12
N LEU A 31 -8.83 2.50 -25.29
CA LEU A 31 -9.22 1.85 -26.54
C LEU A 31 -10.70 1.43 -26.58
N CYS A 32 -11.29 1.11 -25.44
CA CYS A 32 -12.68 0.62 -25.37
C CYS A 32 -13.42 1.11 -24.12
N LEU A 33 -14.75 1.08 -24.18
CA LEU A 33 -15.65 1.41 -23.05
C LEU A 33 -15.36 2.76 -22.36
N ASN A 34 -14.96 3.76 -23.14
CA ASN A 34 -14.74 5.12 -22.65
C ASN A 34 -15.77 6.10 -23.21
N LYS A 35 -15.74 7.34 -22.70
CA LYS A 35 -16.65 8.41 -23.14
C LYS A 35 -16.45 8.78 -24.61
N GLN A 36 -15.25 8.60 -25.17
CA GLN A 36 -14.96 8.87 -26.58
C GLN A 36 -15.62 7.83 -27.50
N CYS A 37 -15.80 6.60 -27.02
CA CYS A 37 -16.56 5.54 -27.69
C CYS A 37 -18.09 5.64 -27.47
N TYR A 38 -18.60 6.75 -26.92
CA TYR A 38 -20.02 6.95 -26.58
C TYR A 38 -20.59 5.87 -25.63
N ALA A 39 -19.74 5.23 -24.82
CA ALA A 39 -20.19 4.25 -23.84
C ALA A 39 -20.93 4.94 -22.67
N ASN A 40 -22.05 4.34 -22.23
CA ASN A 40 -22.79 4.83 -21.08
C ASN A 40 -22.17 4.31 -19.78
N ILE A 41 -21.35 5.13 -19.14
CA ILE A 41 -20.63 4.79 -17.91
C ILE A 41 -21.27 5.53 -16.73
N SER A 42 -21.76 4.76 -15.76
CA SER A 42 -22.27 5.31 -14.51
C SER A 42 -21.14 5.92 -13.69
N PHE A 43 -21.25 7.17 -13.27
CA PHE A 43 -20.19 7.88 -12.53
C PHE A 43 -19.74 7.15 -11.24
N LEU A 44 -20.68 6.55 -10.51
CA LEU A 44 -20.44 5.93 -9.20
C LEU A 44 -20.12 4.43 -9.29
N TYR A 45 -19.87 3.88 -10.49
CA TYR A 45 -19.69 2.44 -10.64
C TYR A 45 -18.49 1.91 -9.85
N LYS A 46 -17.36 2.65 -9.81
CA LYS A 46 -16.16 2.26 -9.07
C LYS A 46 -16.42 2.17 -7.56
N GLN A 47 -17.16 3.14 -7.02
CA GLN A 47 -17.58 3.14 -5.62
C GLN A 47 -18.48 1.94 -5.31
N LYS A 48 -19.55 1.75 -6.09
CA LYS A 48 -20.48 0.62 -5.91
C LYS A 48 -19.77 -0.73 -6.01
N PHE A 49 -18.83 -0.84 -6.94
CA PHE A 49 -18.04 -2.05 -7.13
C PHE A 49 -17.13 -2.33 -5.93
N MET A 50 -16.44 -1.31 -5.39
CA MET A 50 -15.62 -1.46 -4.19
C MET A 50 -16.46 -1.88 -2.98
N THR A 51 -17.56 -1.19 -2.68
CA THR A 51 -18.43 -1.51 -1.55
C THR A 51 -19.01 -2.93 -1.64
N PHE A 52 -19.21 -3.46 -2.85
CA PHE A 52 -19.67 -4.83 -3.07
C PHE A 52 -18.55 -5.87 -3.00
N ALA A 53 -17.42 -5.63 -3.66
CA ALA A 53 -16.35 -6.61 -3.81
C ALA A 53 -15.45 -6.71 -2.58
N LEU A 54 -15.15 -5.58 -1.94
CA LEU A 54 -14.17 -5.51 -0.86
C LEU A 54 -14.54 -6.39 0.34
N PRO A 55 -15.77 -6.36 0.90
CA PRO A 55 -16.12 -7.21 2.04
C PRO A 55 -16.03 -8.71 1.72
N LYS A 56 -16.33 -9.10 0.47
CA LYS A 56 -16.25 -10.49 0.01
C LYS A 56 -14.81 -10.95 -0.17
N LEU A 57 -13.96 -10.10 -0.74
CA LEU A 57 -12.54 -10.36 -0.87
C LEU A 57 -11.88 -10.50 0.51
N LEU A 58 -12.21 -9.63 1.47
CA LEU A 58 -11.72 -9.71 2.85
C LEU A 58 -12.18 -10.98 3.57
N LYS A 59 -13.46 -11.35 3.42
CA LYS A 59 -13.99 -12.58 4.01
C LYS A 59 -13.27 -13.82 3.49
N ASN A 60 -13.05 -13.90 2.18
CA ASN A 60 -12.37 -15.04 1.57
C ASN A 60 -10.87 -15.04 1.88
N PHE A 61 -10.23 -13.87 1.91
CA PHE A 61 -8.82 -13.72 2.32
C PHE A 61 -8.56 -14.31 3.71
N ASN A 62 -9.44 -14.03 4.69
CA ASN A 62 -9.31 -14.56 6.04
C ASN A 62 -9.53 -16.08 6.13
N ALA A 63 -10.22 -16.68 5.15
CA ALA A 63 -10.51 -18.11 5.11
C ALA A 63 -9.52 -18.92 4.26
N SER A 64 -8.59 -18.24 3.57
CA SER A 64 -7.72 -18.83 2.53
C SER A 64 -6.32 -19.22 3.03
N THR A 65 -5.67 -20.10 2.26
CA THR A 65 -4.28 -20.55 2.47
C THR A 65 -3.26 -19.51 1.98
N GLU A 66 -1.98 -19.63 2.35
CA GLU A 66 -0.94 -18.63 2.03
C GLU A 66 -0.79 -18.33 0.52
N ASP A 67 -0.90 -19.36 -0.33
CA ASP A 67 -0.80 -19.21 -1.79
C ASP A 67 -2.03 -18.53 -2.40
N GLU A 68 -3.22 -18.77 -1.83
CA GLU A 68 -4.47 -18.14 -2.26
C GLU A 68 -4.55 -16.68 -1.80
N LYS A 69 -4.04 -16.39 -0.60
CA LYS A 69 -3.99 -15.04 -0.02
C LYS A 69 -3.27 -14.05 -0.93
N LEU A 70 -2.19 -14.50 -1.59
CA LEU A 70 -1.48 -13.72 -2.59
C LEU A 70 -2.39 -13.24 -3.71
N ASN A 71 -3.22 -14.13 -4.27
CA ASN A 71 -4.13 -13.78 -5.35
C ASN A 71 -5.20 -12.79 -4.87
N PHE A 72 -5.75 -12.98 -3.67
CA PHE A 72 -6.71 -12.03 -3.10
C PHE A 72 -6.10 -10.65 -2.85
N LEU A 73 -4.85 -10.58 -2.38
CA LEU A 73 -4.15 -9.32 -2.17
C LEU A 73 -3.89 -8.56 -3.46
N ILE A 74 -3.51 -9.26 -4.53
CA ILE A 74 -3.34 -8.66 -5.85
C ILE A 74 -4.67 -8.08 -6.35
N ALA A 75 -5.78 -8.81 -6.18
CA ALA A 75 -7.12 -8.31 -6.55
C ALA A 75 -7.51 -7.06 -5.76
N ILE A 76 -7.25 -7.05 -4.44
CA ILE A 76 -7.53 -5.90 -3.56
C ILE A 76 -6.64 -4.71 -3.95
N ALA A 77 -5.36 -4.92 -4.24
CA ALA A 77 -4.47 -3.84 -4.65
C ALA A 77 -4.90 -3.19 -5.97
N TYR A 78 -5.32 -3.98 -6.97
CA TYR A 78 -5.87 -3.44 -8.22
C TYR A 78 -7.19 -2.70 -8.01
N LEU A 79 -8.03 -3.19 -7.09
CA LEU A 79 -9.25 -2.48 -6.70
C LEU A 79 -8.91 -1.11 -6.08
N LEU A 80 -7.99 -1.06 -5.13
CA LEU A 80 -7.61 0.18 -4.43
C LEU A 80 -6.91 1.19 -5.36
N LYS A 81 -6.08 0.72 -6.29
CA LYS A 81 -5.37 1.56 -7.26
C LYS A 81 -6.31 2.39 -8.13
N ASN A 82 -7.46 1.83 -8.51
CA ASN A 82 -8.35 2.42 -9.51
C ASN A 82 -9.54 3.19 -8.90
N VAL A 83 -9.68 3.21 -7.56
CA VAL A 83 -10.76 3.92 -6.86
C VAL A 83 -10.34 5.35 -6.50
N PRO A 84 -11.25 6.34 -6.60
CA PRO A 84 -10.99 7.70 -6.14
C PRO A 84 -10.52 7.77 -4.69
N ARG A 85 -9.47 8.53 -4.44
CA ARG A 85 -8.80 8.57 -3.14
C ARG A 85 -9.67 9.08 -1.99
N SER A 86 -10.71 9.87 -2.27
CA SER A 86 -11.67 10.33 -1.27
C SER A 86 -12.45 9.19 -0.63
N ILE A 87 -12.79 8.15 -1.41
CA ILE A 87 -13.51 6.97 -0.92
C ILE A 87 -12.56 6.05 -0.14
N LEU A 88 -11.28 6.00 -0.55
CA LEU A 88 -10.29 5.15 0.08
C LEU A 88 -10.06 5.50 1.55
N ILE A 89 -10.14 6.78 1.94
CA ILE A 89 -9.89 7.22 3.32
C ILE A 89 -10.90 6.62 4.30
N ASP A 90 -12.19 6.62 3.95
CA ASP A 90 -13.27 6.14 4.80
C ASP A 90 -13.22 4.62 5.02
N GLU A 91 -12.83 3.88 3.97
CA GLU A 91 -12.73 2.41 3.98
C GLU A 91 -11.33 1.91 4.39
N LEU A 92 -10.38 2.81 4.66
CA LEU A 92 -8.97 2.47 4.92
C LEU A 92 -8.73 1.72 6.26
N PRO A 93 -9.34 2.10 7.40
CA PRO A 93 -8.99 1.52 8.70
C PRO A 93 -8.96 -0.02 8.75
N PRO A 94 -9.99 -0.75 8.26
CA PRO A 94 -9.95 -2.22 8.27
C PRO A 94 -8.92 -2.81 7.30
N LEU A 95 -8.43 -2.03 6.33
CA LEU A 95 -7.47 -2.47 5.32
C LEU A 95 -6.02 -2.28 5.74
N VAL A 96 -5.72 -1.44 6.73
CA VAL A 96 -4.33 -1.15 7.13
C VAL A 96 -3.55 -2.42 7.49
N PRO A 97 -4.05 -3.35 8.33
CA PRO A 97 -3.32 -4.58 8.65
C PRO A 97 -3.06 -5.46 7.42
N LEU A 98 -4.04 -5.56 6.53
CA LEU A 98 -3.93 -6.31 5.28
C LEU A 98 -2.89 -5.70 4.34
N LEU A 99 -2.88 -4.38 4.21
CA LEU A 99 -1.90 -3.67 3.39
C LEU A 99 -0.49 -3.84 3.95
N ILE A 100 -0.34 -3.89 5.28
CA ILE A 100 0.95 -4.21 5.91
C ILE A 100 1.39 -5.63 5.54
N GLU A 101 0.49 -6.62 5.65
CA GLU A 101 0.77 -8.00 5.24
C GLU A 101 1.15 -8.08 3.75
N SER A 102 0.49 -7.29 2.89
CA SER A 102 0.76 -7.22 1.45
C SER A 102 2.21 -6.85 1.11
N MET A 103 2.88 -6.07 1.98
CA MET A 103 4.26 -5.64 1.76
C MET A 103 5.31 -6.73 2.01
N SER A 104 4.93 -7.79 2.74
CA SER A 104 5.81 -8.94 3.00
C SER A 104 6.01 -9.82 1.78
N PHE A 105 5.10 -9.77 0.80
CA PHE A 105 5.16 -10.60 -0.40
C PHE A 105 6.21 -10.12 -1.40
N PRO A 106 6.77 -11.00 -2.24
CA PRO A 106 7.89 -10.65 -3.13
C PRO A 106 7.53 -9.75 -4.32
N ASP A 107 6.25 -9.44 -4.56
CA ASP A 107 5.82 -8.65 -5.71
C ASP A 107 6.17 -7.16 -5.56
N THR A 108 7.08 -6.69 -6.40
CA THR A 108 7.55 -5.30 -6.40
C THR A 108 6.47 -4.31 -6.82
N VAL A 109 5.57 -4.67 -7.75
CA VAL A 109 4.51 -3.77 -8.23
C VAL A 109 3.46 -3.57 -7.15
N LEU A 110 3.12 -4.66 -6.45
CA LEU A 110 2.25 -4.63 -5.29
C LEU A 110 2.83 -3.72 -4.19
N LYS A 111 4.09 -3.95 -3.79
CA LYS A 111 4.77 -3.12 -2.78
C LYS A 111 4.75 -1.64 -3.11
N LEU A 112 5.09 -1.28 -4.36
CA LEU A 112 5.11 0.12 -4.78
C LEU A 112 3.72 0.75 -4.71
N SER A 113 2.69 0.05 -5.20
CA SER A 113 1.31 0.52 -5.16
C SER A 113 0.81 0.71 -3.73
N THR A 114 1.13 -0.24 -2.85
CA THR A 114 0.80 -0.16 -1.42
C THR A 114 1.54 0.98 -0.72
N LEU A 115 2.83 1.17 -0.99
CA LEU A 115 3.60 2.28 -0.40
C LEU A 115 3.10 3.64 -0.90
N ASP A 116 2.75 3.77 -2.17
CA ASP A 116 2.17 5.00 -2.72
C ASP A 116 0.79 5.32 -2.11
N LEU A 117 0.01 4.28 -1.76
CA LEU A 117 -1.23 4.45 -0.99
C LEU A 117 -0.92 4.93 0.43
N PHE A 118 0.04 4.33 1.13
CA PHE A 118 0.43 4.77 2.47
C PHE A 118 1.00 6.19 2.50
N GLN A 119 1.78 6.60 1.50
CA GLN A 119 2.26 7.98 1.40
C GLN A 119 1.09 8.98 1.33
N PHE A 120 0.05 8.64 0.58
CA PHE A 120 -1.15 9.46 0.51
C PHE A 120 -1.93 9.44 1.83
N SER A 121 -2.14 8.27 2.43
CA SER A 121 -2.87 8.15 3.69
C SER A 121 -2.16 8.84 4.86
N LEU A 122 -0.81 8.88 4.86
CA LEU A 122 -0.03 9.64 5.83
C LEU A 122 -0.16 11.16 5.67
N GLN A 123 -0.63 11.65 4.51
CA GLN A 123 -0.86 13.08 4.27
C GLN A 123 -2.30 13.48 4.60
N GLU A 124 -3.27 12.65 4.24
CA GLU A 124 -4.70 12.99 4.33
C GLU A 124 -5.41 12.40 5.56
N ALA A 125 -4.91 11.30 6.12
CA ALA A 125 -5.56 10.51 7.17
C ALA A 125 -4.60 10.22 8.34
N THR A 126 -3.94 11.27 8.83
CA THR A 126 -2.87 11.18 9.86
C THR A 126 -3.34 10.49 11.13
N ASP A 127 -4.57 10.74 11.58
CA ASP A 127 -5.10 10.20 12.82
C ASP A 127 -5.28 8.68 12.75
N ILE A 128 -5.75 8.18 11.59
CA ILE A 128 -5.89 6.74 11.33
C ILE A 128 -4.50 6.09 11.23
N MET A 129 -3.53 6.74 10.60
CA MET A 129 -2.18 6.18 10.50
C MET A 129 -1.45 6.18 11.85
N ALA A 130 -1.71 7.16 12.71
CA ALA A 130 -1.10 7.27 14.03
C ALA A 130 -1.47 6.10 14.95
N THR A 131 -2.69 5.56 14.86
CA THR A 131 -3.10 4.39 15.66
C THR A 131 -2.34 3.12 15.27
N HIS A 132 -1.87 3.05 14.03
CA HIS A 132 -1.14 1.89 13.49
C HIS A 132 0.38 2.09 13.42
N ILE A 133 0.94 3.15 14.04
CA ILE A 133 2.37 3.46 13.95
C ILE A 133 3.27 2.30 14.42
N ILE A 134 2.83 1.55 15.45
CA ILE A 134 3.56 0.42 16.04
C ILE A 134 3.80 -0.68 15.00
N THR A 135 2.89 -0.88 14.05
CA THR A 135 3.00 -1.91 13.02
C THR A 135 3.52 -1.36 11.69
N LEU A 136 3.13 -0.14 11.32
CA LEU A 136 3.57 0.50 10.07
C LEU A 136 5.07 0.78 10.06
N LEU A 137 5.61 1.32 11.14
CA LEU A 137 6.99 1.77 11.17
C LEU A 137 8.00 0.60 11.04
N PRO A 138 7.86 -0.52 11.78
CA PRO A 138 8.68 -1.70 11.54
C PRO A 138 8.53 -2.28 10.14
N ALA A 139 7.31 -2.27 9.58
CA ALA A 139 7.07 -2.76 8.24
C ALA A 139 7.84 -1.93 7.19
N PHE A 140 7.80 -0.60 7.28
CA PHE A 140 8.59 0.26 6.39
C PHE A 140 10.10 0.09 6.61
N ILE A 141 10.54 -0.03 7.86
CA ILE A 141 11.95 -0.29 8.20
C ILE A 141 12.44 -1.62 7.62
N SER A 142 11.60 -2.66 7.58
CA SER A 142 11.98 -3.94 6.98
C SER A 142 12.33 -3.82 5.48
N LEU A 143 11.72 -2.84 4.80
CA LEU A 143 11.87 -2.62 3.36
C LEU A 143 13.08 -1.74 2.99
N ILE A 144 13.70 -1.02 3.93
CA ILE A 144 14.87 -0.17 3.62
C ILE A 144 16.19 -0.95 3.63
N GLY A 145 16.19 -2.16 4.19
CA GLY A 145 17.37 -3.00 4.32
C GLY A 145 17.86 -3.61 3.01
N PRO A 146 19.06 -4.22 3.01
CA PRO A 146 19.66 -4.84 1.82
C PRO A 146 18.91 -6.09 1.32
N ALA A 147 18.00 -6.65 2.13
CA ALA A 147 17.15 -7.77 1.75
C ALA A 147 16.17 -7.41 0.62
N GLU A 148 15.68 -6.17 0.61
CA GLU A 148 14.83 -5.67 -0.47
C GLU A 148 15.69 -5.33 -1.68
N LYS A 149 15.44 -5.98 -2.82
CA LYS A 149 16.26 -5.84 -4.03
C LYS A 149 15.92 -4.57 -4.81
N SER A 150 14.66 -4.15 -4.79
CA SER A 150 14.16 -3.04 -5.60
C SER A 150 14.56 -1.69 -5.00
N MET A 151 15.41 -0.94 -5.71
CA MET A 151 15.77 0.43 -5.33
C MET A 151 14.53 1.32 -5.14
N LYS A 152 13.54 1.20 -6.02
CA LYS A 152 12.31 2.02 -5.97
C LYS A 152 11.52 1.77 -4.69
N VAL A 153 11.43 0.50 -4.25
CA VAL A 153 10.75 0.12 -3.01
C VAL A 153 11.48 0.71 -1.81
N ARG A 154 12.81 0.59 -1.75
CA ARG A 154 13.61 1.17 -0.64
C ARG A 154 13.44 2.68 -0.53
N ILE A 155 13.45 3.40 -1.66
CA ILE A 155 13.20 4.86 -1.68
C ILE A 155 11.77 5.18 -1.21
N SER A 156 10.77 4.47 -1.72
CA SER A 156 9.37 4.68 -1.37
C SER A 156 9.11 4.41 0.12
N ALA A 157 9.73 3.38 0.69
CA ALA A 157 9.67 3.09 2.13
C ALA A 157 10.32 4.19 2.97
N LEU A 158 11.49 4.71 2.57
CA LEU A 158 12.13 5.85 3.25
C LEU A 158 11.25 7.10 3.22
N LYS A 159 10.52 7.35 2.13
CA LYS A 159 9.55 8.45 2.06
C LYS A 159 8.39 8.26 3.03
N CYS A 160 7.86 7.05 3.18
CA CYS A 160 6.84 6.77 4.19
C CYS A 160 7.36 7.04 5.62
N ILE A 161 8.59 6.62 5.92
CA ILE A 161 9.22 6.85 7.23
C ILE A 161 9.43 8.36 7.48
N ASP A 162 9.85 9.11 6.47
CA ASP A 162 9.98 10.57 6.54
C ASP A 162 8.61 11.25 6.76
N LEU A 163 7.56 10.82 6.07
CA LEU A 163 6.20 11.34 6.26
C LEU A 163 5.67 11.09 7.68
N ILE A 164 6.00 9.95 8.30
CA ILE A 164 5.66 9.71 9.71
C ILE A 164 6.25 10.81 10.61
N SER A 165 7.51 11.19 10.38
CA SER A 165 8.16 12.23 11.19
C SER A 165 7.60 13.63 10.98
N THR A 166 7.09 13.94 9.79
CA THR A 166 6.62 15.29 9.44
C THR A 166 5.12 15.48 9.61
N LYS A 167 4.33 14.41 9.56
CA LYS A 167 2.86 14.48 9.56
C LYS A 167 2.22 13.99 10.85
N ILE A 168 2.82 13.04 11.56
CA ILE A 168 2.25 12.52 12.80
C ILE A 168 2.73 13.36 13.99
N SER A 169 1.83 13.58 14.97
CA SER A 169 2.15 14.35 16.18
C SER A 169 3.40 13.81 16.88
N ARG A 170 4.22 14.74 17.37
CA ARG A 170 5.47 14.45 18.07
C ARG A 170 5.29 13.45 19.20
N ASP A 171 4.24 13.60 20.00
CA ASP A 171 4.01 12.75 21.18
C ASP A 171 3.85 11.27 20.80
N ASN A 172 3.26 11.02 19.63
CA ASN A 172 3.08 9.66 19.11
C ASN A 172 4.37 9.10 18.52
N VAL A 173 5.25 9.94 17.96
CA VAL A 173 6.48 9.49 17.27
C VAL A 173 7.67 9.38 18.24
N LEU A 174 7.70 10.19 19.29
CA LEU A 174 8.81 10.32 20.23
C LEU A 174 9.34 8.98 20.77
N PRO A 175 8.49 8.00 21.17
CA PRO A 175 8.98 6.71 21.67
C PRO A 175 9.83 5.93 20.66
N TYR A 176 9.62 6.13 19.36
CA TYR A 176 10.24 5.35 18.29
C TYR A 176 11.50 6.00 17.70
N VAL A 177 11.84 7.24 18.09
CA VAL A 177 12.90 8.02 17.45
C VAL A 177 14.26 7.31 17.52
N LYS A 178 14.63 6.79 18.70
CA LYS A 178 15.93 6.17 18.91
C LYS A 178 16.14 4.93 18.03
N ASP A 179 15.12 4.09 17.94
CA ASP A 179 15.21 2.85 17.17
C ASP A 179 15.11 3.11 15.66
N THR A 180 14.30 4.09 15.27
CA THR A 180 14.17 4.50 13.86
C THR A 180 15.47 5.12 13.34
N LEU A 181 16.12 5.99 14.10
CA LEU A 181 17.41 6.57 13.72
C LEU A 181 18.51 5.52 13.54
N LYS A 182 18.52 4.48 14.39
CA LYS A 182 19.43 3.34 14.23
C LYS A 182 19.11 2.54 12.98
N ALA A 183 17.82 2.31 12.69
CA ALA A 183 17.39 1.57 11.52
C ALA A 183 17.74 2.29 10.20
N ILE A 184 17.49 3.61 10.13
CA ILE A 184 17.80 4.43 8.94
C ILE A 184 19.31 4.42 8.64
N ALA A 185 20.16 4.23 9.64
CA ALA A 185 21.62 4.17 9.43
C ALA A 185 22.03 3.08 8.43
N ILE A 186 21.28 1.99 8.33
CA ILE A 186 21.51 0.91 7.35
C ILE A 186 21.37 1.45 5.91
N ALA A 187 20.37 2.28 5.66
CA ALA A 187 20.10 2.84 4.33
C ALA A 187 21.09 3.95 3.92
N LEU A 188 21.84 4.52 4.87
CA LEU A 188 22.90 5.51 4.56
C LEU A 188 24.08 4.89 3.84
N ASP A 189 24.34 3.60 4.02
CA ASP A 189 25.40 2.87 3.32
C ASP A 189 24.84 2.03 2.15
N ASP A 190 23.64 2.38 1.66
CA ASP A 190 23.07 1.69 0.50
C ASP A 190 23.97 1.84 -0.73
N LYS A 191 24.09 0.79 -1.54
CA LYS A 191 24.90 0.77 -2.78
C LYS A 191 24.51 1.88 -3.77
N LYS A 192 23.28 2.39 -3.71
CA LYS A 192 22.71 3.34 -4.68
C LYS A 192 22.63 4.74 -4.10
N ARG A 193 23.25 5.71 -4.80
CA ARG A 193 23.29 7.13 -4.41
C ARG A 193 21.91 7.73 -4.10
N LEU A 194 20.89 7.39 -4.90
CA LEU A 194 19.54 7.91 -4.71
C LEU A 194 18.89 7.43 -3.40
N VAL A 195 19.15 6.19 -2.98
CA VAL A 195 18.66 5.67 -1.70
C VAL A 195 19.36 6.40 -0.55
N ARG A 196 20.69 6.55 -0.63
CA ARG A 196 21.46 7.29 0.38
C ARG A 196 20.97 8.74 0.53
N LYS A 197 20.69 9.42 -0.60
CA LYS A 197 20.12 10.78 -0.58
C LYS A 197 18.80 10.82 0.21
N GLN A 198 17.86 9.94 -0.11
CA GLN A 198 16.57 9.88 0.59
C GLN A 198 16.74 9.50 2.08
N ALA A 199 17.71 8.63 2.39
CA ALA A 199 18.00 8.24 3.76
C ALA A 199 18.57 9.38 4.60
N VAL A 200 19.40 10.25 4.01
CA VAL A 200 19.90 11.46 4.68
C VAL A 200 18.74 12.40 5.01
N GLU A 201 17.91 12.74 4.01
CA GLU A 201 16.73 13.60 4.20
C GLU A 201 15.80 13.05 5.29
N CYS A 202 15.48 11.75 5.22
CA CYS A 202 14.66 11.09 6.23
C CYS A 202 15.29 11.16 7.63
N ARG A 203 16.60 10.89 7.75
CA ARG A 203 17.29 10.90 9.03
C ARG A 203 17.33 12.29 9.65
N GLU A 204 17.47 13.35 8.85
CA GLU A 204 17.43 14.74 9.30
C GLU A 204 16.08 15.07 9.95
N SER A 205 14.96 14.73 9.30
CA SER A 205 13.62 14.95 9.85
C SER A 205 13.42 14.26 11.21
N TRP A 206 13.90 13.02 11.34
CA TRP A 206 13.81 12.26 12.60
C TRP A 206 14.73 12.80 13.70
N TYR A 207 15.90 13.34 13.37
CA TYR A 207 16.77 13.99 14.35
C TYR A 207 16.11 15.22 14.99
N LEU A 208 15.38 16.02 14.19
CA LEU A 208 14.69 17.23 14.66
C LEU A 208 13.60 16.93 15.71
N ILE A 209 13.01 15.73 15.67
CA ILE A 209 12.04 15.28 16.67
C ILE A 209 12.73 14.99 18.01
N GLY A 210 13.91 14.36 17.96
CA GLY A 210 14.64 13.98 19.16
C GLY A 210 15.37 15.13 19.86
N SER A 211 15.62 16.23 19.15
CA SER A 211 16.40 17.37 19.65
C SER A 211 15.58 18.51 20.27
N LYS A 212 14.26 18.55 20.03
CA LYS A 212 13.35 19.53 20.64
C LYS A 212 12.90 19.07 22.03
#